data_AF-A0A2D5AGK9-F1
#
_entry.id   AF-A0A2D5AGK9-F1
#
_cell.length_a   1.000
_cell.length_b   1.000
_cell.length_c   1.000
_cell.angle_alpha   90.00
_cell.angle_beta   90.00
_cell.angle_gamma   90.00
#
_symmetry.space_group_name_H-M   'P 1'
#
loop_
_entity.id
_entity.type
_entity.pdbx_description
1 polymer ?
#
loop_
_entity_poly.entity_id
_entity_poly.type
_entity_poly.pdbx_seq_one_letter_code
_entity_poly.pdbx_strand_id
1 'polypeptide(L)'
;MASKLTSREEDYSKWYNELVVQADLAQHSDVKGCMVIKPYGFAIWERMKDVLDGMFKDTGHVNAYFPLFIPKSYLSKEAAHVEGFAKECAVVTHYRLKNDPNGEGVVVDPDARLEEELIVRPTSETIIWNTYKNWIQSYRDLPLLVNQWANVVRWEMRT
;
A
#
# COMPACT_ATOMS: atom_id res chain seq x y z
N MET A 1 -27.76 21.63 -13.08
CA MET A 1 -26.91 22.24 -14.12
C MET A 1 -25.62 21.44 -14.16
N ALA A 2 -25.33 20.71 -15.23
CA ALA A 2 -24.04 20.03 -15.36
C ALA A 2 -22.95 21.10 -15.38
N SER A 3 -22.06 21.10 -14.38
CA SER A 3 -20.92 21.99 -14.36
C SER A 3 -20.08 21.74 -15.61
N LYS A 4 -19.80 22.81 -16.36
CA LYS A 4 -18.97 22.75 -17.56
C LYS A 4 -17.57 22.32 -17.14
N LEU A 5 -17.20 21.06 -17.44
CA LEU A 5 -15.85 20.54 -17.24
C LEU A 5 -14.85 21.32 -18.09
N THR A 6 -13.64 21.50 -17.58
CA THR A 6 -12.50 21.98 -18.37
C THR A 6 -12.27 21.03 -19.54
N SER A 7 -11.92 21.54 -20.73
CA SER A 7 -11.66 20.64 -21.85
C SER A 7 -10.33 19.90 -21.64
N ARG A 8 -10.27 18.65 -22.09
CA ARG A 8 -9.06 17.82 -21.95
C ARG A 8 -7.84 18.43 -22.67
N GLU A 9 -8.07 19.15 -23.76
CA GLU A 9 -7.02 19.78 -24.58
C GLU A 9 -6.47 21.07 -23.95
N GLU A 10 -7.28 21.78 -23.16
CA GLU A 10 -6.91 23.03 -22.51
C GLU A 10 -6.08 22.78 -21.23
N ASP A 11 -6.56 21.91 -20.35
CA ASP A 11 -5.86 21.53 -19.13
C ASP A 11 -6.26 20.12 -18.71
N TYR A 12 -5.42 19.15 -19.07
CA TYR A 12 -5.63 17.74 -18.76
C TYR A 12 -5.68 17.47 -17.26
N SER A 13 -4.81 18.12 -16.48
CA SER A 13 -4.69 17.90 -15.04
C SER A 13 -5.97 18.35 -14.33
N LYS A 14 -6.44 19.55 -14.66
CA LYS A 14 -7.68 20.09 -14.12
C LYS A 14 -8.88 19.27 -14.57
N TRP A 15 -8.98 18.96 -15.86
CA TRP A 15 -10.05 18.11 -16.41
C TRP A 15 -10.16 16.77 -15.67
N TYR A 16 -9.05 16.08 -15.44
CA TYR A 16 -9.03 14.78 -14.77
C TYR A 16 -9.53 14.88 -13.32
N ASN A 17 -9.02 15.85 -12.55
CA ASN A 17 -9.42 16.03 -11.16
C ASN A 17 -10.91 16.44 -11.05
N GLU A 18 -11.37 17.34 -11.91
CA GLU A 18 -12.79 17.74 -11.96
C GLU A 18 -13.68 16.55 -12.31
N LEU A 19 -13.28 15.71 -13.27
CA LEU A 19 -14.02 14.52 -13.66
C LEU A 19 -14.14 13.52 -12.51
N VAL A 20 -13.04 13.22 -11.82
CA VAL A 20 -13.02 12.29 -10.67
C VAL A 20 -13.97 12.75 -9.56
N VAL A 21 -13.96 14.05 -9.25
CA VAL A 21 -14.81 14.65 -8.22
C VAL A 21 -16.28 14.70 -8.66
N GLN A 22 -16.56 15.19 -9.88
CA GLN A 22 -17.93 15.32 -10.38
C GLN A 22 -18.61 13.98 -10.64
N ALA A 23 -17.84 12.95 -11.00
CA ALA A 23 -18.33 11.57 -11.13
C ALA A 23 -18.45 10.83 -9.78
N ASP A 24 -18.14 11.50 -8.67
CA ASP A 24 -18.22 10.94 -7.31
C ASP A 24 -17.36 9.68 -7.09
N LEU A 25 -16.19 9.62 -7.75
CA LEU A 25 -15.31 8.44 -7.73
C LEU A 25 -14.39 8.41 -6.51
N ALA A 26 -13.79 9.56 -6.17
CA ALA A 26 -12.87 9.69 -5.05
C ALA A 26 -12.85 11.13 -4.53
N GLN A 27 -12.41 11.30 -3.28
CA GLN A 27 -12.19 12.61 -2.68
C GLN A 27 -10.83 12.65 -1.97
N HIS A 28 -10.24 13.83 -1.86
CA HIS A 28 -9.03 14.02 -1.08
C HIS A 28 -9.28 13.65 0.39
N SER A 29 -8.27 13.01 1.01
CA SER A 29 -8.25 12.81 2.45
C SER A 29 -7.44 13.93 3.13
N ASP A 30 -7.56 14.04 4.45
CA ASP A 30 -6.75 14.96 5.25
C ASP A 30 -5.25 14.58 5.28
N VAL A 31 -4.93 13.35 4.84
CA VAL A 31 -3.55 12.88 4.70
C VAL A 31 -3.07 13.13 3.27
N LYS A 32 -2.00 13.92 3.13
CA LYS A 32 -1.39 14.23 1.82
C LYS A 32 -1.01 12.94 1.09
N GLY A 33 -1.33 12.88 -0.21
CA GLY A 33 -1.07 11.71 -1.05
C GLY A 33 -2.07 10.56 -0.86
N CYS A 34 -3.02 10.68 0.08
CA CYS A 34 -4.08 9.72 0.29
C CYS A 34 -5.43 10.26 -0.19
N MET A 35 -6.32 9.36 -0.59
CA MET A 35 -7.68 9.67 -1.03
C MET A 35 -8.67 8.65 -0.46
N VAL A 36 -9.90 9.09 -0.25
CA VAL A 36 -11.02 8.19 -0.01
C VAL A 36 -11.61 7.82 -1.37
N ILE A 37 -11.48 6.56 -1.76
CA ILE A 37 -12.15 6.02 -2.95
C ILE A 37 -13.61 5.75 -2.55
N LYS A 38 -14.54 6.45 -3.21
CA LYS A 38 -15.97 6.36 -2.93
C LYS A 38 -16.58 5.08 -3.52
N PRO A 39 -17.80 4.66 -3.12
CA PRO A 39 -18.38 3.40 -3.58
C PRO A 39 -18.40 3.23 -5.10
N TYR A 40 -18.69 4.30 -5.86
CA TYR A 40 -18.69 4.21 -7.32
C TYR A 40 -17.29 3.98 -7.90
N GLY A 41 -16.26 4.67 -7.39
CA GLY A 41 -14.87 4.43 -7.77
C GLY A 41 -14.37 3.04 -7.33
N PHE A 42 -14.77 2.60 -6.14
CA PHE A 42 -14.35 1.31 -5.61
C PHE A 42 -14.99 0.14 -6.37
N ALA A 43 -16.24 0.29 -6.84
CA ALA A 43 -16.89 -0.71 -7.70
C ALA A 43 -16.15 -0.93 -9.03
N ILE A 44 -15.48 0.09 -9.57
CA ILE A 44 -14.62 -0.06 -10.76
C ILE A 44 -13.40 -0.92 -10.41
N TRP A 45 -12.75 -0.64 -9.27
CA TRP A 45 -11.64 -1.45 -8.78
C TRP A 45 -12.05 -2.91 -8.55
N GLU A 46 -13.20 -3.15 -7.92
CA GLU A 46 -13.72 -4.50 -7.68
C GLU A 46 -13.88 -5.28 -8.99
N ARG A 47 -14.47 -4.66 -10.01
CA ARG A 47 -14.64 -5.29 -11.34
C ARG A 47 -13.31 -5.61 -12.00
N MET A 48 -12.35 -4.68 -11.96
CA MET A 48 -11.00 -4.92 -12.50
C MET A 48 -10.30 -6.07 -11.77
N LYS A 49 -10.34 -6.03 -10.43
CA LYS A 49 -9.77 -7.05 -9.55
C LYS A 49 -10.39 -8.41 -9.86
N ASP A 50 -11.71 -8.53 -9.95
CA ASP A 50 -12.39 -9.81 -10.18
C ASP A 50 -12.03 -10.44 -11.52
N VAL A 51 -11.93 -9.64 -12.58
CA VAL A 51 -11.50 -10.13 -13.90
C VAL A 51 -10.06 -10.62 -13.85
N LEU A 52 -9.14 -9.81 -13.30
CA LEU A 52 -7.73 -10.18 -13.19
C LEU A 52 -7.52 -11.39 -12.27
N ASP A 53 -8.27 -11.48 -11.18
CA ASP A 53 -8.23 -12.59 -10.24
C ASP A 53 -8.65 -13.91 -10.91
N GLY A 54 -9.68 -13.87 -11.77
CA GLY A 54 -10.05 -14.98 -12.63
C GLY A 54 -8.91 -15.41 -13.54
N MET A 55 -8.30 -14.45 -14.26
CA MET A 55 -7.18 -14.72 -15.17
C MET A 55 -5.95 -15.31 -14.46
N PHE A 56 -5.65 -14.86 -13.23
CA PHE A 56 -4.57 -15.45 -12.42
C PHE A 56 -4.89 -16.89 -12.02
N LYS A 57 -6.13 -17.17 -11.61
CA LYS A 57 -6.57 -18.51 -11.24
C LYS A 57 -6.56 -19.48 -12.43
N ASP A 58 -6.95 -19.02 -13.61
CA ASP A 58 -6.90 -19.81 -14.86
C ASP A 58 -5.48 -20.26 -15.22
N THR A 59 -4.46 -19.54 -14.74
CA THR A 59 -3.04 -19.87 -14.94
C THR A 59 -2.42 -20.61 -13.74
N GLY A 60 -3.23 -21.05 -12.78
CA GLY A 60 -2.78 -21.85 -11.63
C GLY A 60 -2.25 -21.04 -10.45
N HIS A 61 -2.41 -19.71 -10.44
CA HIS A 61 -2.07 -18.90 -9.27
C HIS A 61 -3.08 -19.09 -8.15
N VAL A 62 -2.59 -19.06 -6.91
CA VAL A 62 -3.41 -19.06 -5.70
C VAL A 62 -3.25 -17.75 -4.95
N ASN A 63 -4.33 -17.21 -4.40
CA ASN A 63 -4.23 -16.02 -3.58
C ASN A 63 -3.68 -16.35 -2.19
N ALA A 64 -2.75 -15.54 -1.71
CA ALA A 64 -2.30 -15.54 -0.32
C ALA A 64 -2.29 -14.11 0.21
N TYR A 65 -2.13 -13.97 1.53
CA TYR A 65 -2.00 -12.68 2.17
C TYR A 65 -0.78 -12.65 3.08
N PHE A 66 0.18 -11.79 2.75
CA PHE A 66 1.32 -11.48 3.58
C PHE A 66 1.05 -10.23 4.43
N PRO A 67 1.54 -10.17 5.68
CA PRO A 67 1.36 -9.03 6.56
C PRO A 67 1.73 -7.67 5.95
N LEU A 68 1.05 -6.62 6.40
CA LEU A 68 1.32 -5.24 5.99
C LEU A 68 2.67 -4.74 6.49
N PHE A 69 3.06 -5.18 7.70
CA PHE A 69 4.28 -4.74 8.38
C PHE A 69 5.43 -5.68 8.09
N ILE A 70 6.59 -5.10 7.78
CA ILE A 70 7.82 -5.82 7.49
C ILE A 70 8.89 -5.40 8.51
N PRO A 71 9.56 -6.34 9.21
CA PRO A 71 10.69 -5.99 10.08
C PRO A 71 11.76 -5.23 9.31
N LYS A 72 12.29 -4.14 9.88
CA LYS A 72 13.35 -3.33 9.23
C LYS A 72 14.59 -4.16 8.89
N SER A 73 14.90 -5.19 9.68
CA SER A 73 16.00 -6.12 9.41
C SER A 73 15.83 -6.88 8.09
N TYR A 74 14.60 -7.11 7.61
CA TYR A 74 14.36 -7.80 6.34
C TYR A 74 14.69 -6.88 5.16
N LEU A 75 14.29 -5.60 5.23
CA LEU A 75 14.63 -4.61 4.19
C LEU A 75 16.13 -4.32 4.15
N SER A 76 16.79 -4.33 5.31
CA SER A 76 18.23 -4.07 5.40
C SER A 76 19.05 -5.16 4.69
N LYS A 77 18.56 -6.42 4.69
CA LYS A 77 19.18 -7.52 3.93
C LYS A 77 19.06 -7.32 2.42
N GLU A 78 17.93 -6.81 1.93
CA GLU A 78 17.78 -6.52 0.49
C GLU A 78 18.48 -5.26 0.03
N ALA A 79 18.52 -4.21 0.86
CA ALA A 79 19.26 -2.99 0.55
C ALA A 79 20.77 -3.26 0.34
N ALA A 80 21.32 -4.29 0.98
CA ALA A 80 22.71 -4.73 0.74
C ALA A 80 22.94 -5.29 -0.67
N HIS A 81 21.88 -5.64 -1.40
CA HIS A 81 21.94 -6.26 -2.72
C HIS A 81 21.42 -5.35 -3.86
N VAL A 82 20.83 -4.19 -3.54
CA VAL A 82 20.22 -3.28 -4.53
C VAL A 82 20.65 -1.83 -4.28
N GLU A 83 21.50 -1.29 -5.15
CA GLU A 83 21.79 0.15 -5.19
C GLU A 83 20.51 0.92 -5.55
N GLY A 84 20.05 1.81 -4.67
CA GLY A 84 18.84 2.62 -4.90
C GLY A 84 17.57 2.12 -4.23
N PHE A 85 17.67 1.21 -3.25
CA PHE A 85 16.52 0.77 -2.45
C PHE A 85 15.72 1.98 -1.90
N ALA A 86 14.41 1.99 -2.15
CA ALA A 86 13.55 3.15 -1.92
C ALA A 86 13.53 3.55 -0.43
N LYS A 87 14.08 4.73 -0.13
CA LYS A 87 14.11 5.32 1.22
C LYS A 87 12.74 5.87 1.67
N GLU A 88 11.74 5.84 0.78
CA GLU A 88 10.41 6.44 0.97
C GLU A 88 9.43 5.47 1.65
N CYS A 89 9.82 4.93 2.79
CA CYS A 89 9.00 3.99 3.56
C CYS A 89 8.42 4.66 4.82
N ALA A 90 7.15 4.39 5.11
CA ALA A 90 6.59 4.73 6.42
C ALA A 90 7.09 3.76 7.49
N VAL A 91 7.54 4.30 8.63
CA VAL A 91 8.17 3.54 9.72
C VAL A 91 7.33 3.64 10.98
N VAL A 92 6.95 2.50 11.55
CA VAL A 92 6.27 2.38 12.84
C VAL A 92 7.34 2.16 13.92
N THR A 93 7.34 3.07 14.90
CA THR A 93 8.35 3.09 15.98
C THR A 93 7.75 2.81 17.36
N HIS A 94 6.45 2.98 17.53
CA HIS A 94 5.75 2.83 18.82
C HIS A 94 4.41 2.09 18.62
N TYR A 95 3.97 1.34 19.63
CA TYR A 95 2.74 0.53 19.54
C TYR A 95 1.57 1.06 20.37
N ARG A 96 1.76 2.15 21.14
CA ARG A 96 0.73 2.69 22.04
C ARG A 96 0.72 4.21 22.05
N LEU A 97 -0.49 4.76 22.15
CA LEU A 97 -0.75 6.15 22.50
C LEU A 97 -1.22 6.22 23.96
N LYS A 98 -0.97 7.35 24.63
CA LYS A 98 -1.51 7.67 25.95
C LYS A 98 -2.17 9.03 25.94
N ASN A 99 -3.05 9.29 26.90
CA ASN A 99 -3.63 10.62 27.07
C ASN A 99 -2.52 11.65 27.30
N ASP A 100 -2.66 12.81 26.68
CA ASP A 100 -1.76 13.93 26.91
C ASP A 100 -1.86 14.36 28.39
N PRO A 101 -0.75 14.39 29.14
CA PRO A 101 -0.74 14.88 30.52
C PRO A 101 -1.30 16.30 30.68
N ASN A 102 -1.27 17.11 29.62
CA ASN A 102 -1.79 18.47 29.59
C ASN A 102 -3.28 18.55 29.18
N GLY A 103 -3.92 17.41 28.87
CA GLY A 103 -5.34 17.33 28.54
C GLY A 103 -5.69 17.56 27.06
N GLU A 104 -4.72 17.79 26.19
CA GLU A 104 -4.91 18.11 24.76
C GLU A 104 -4.95 16.86 23.85
N GLY A 105 -5.62 15.78 24.27
CA GLY A 105 -5.85 14.60 23.44
C GLY A 105 -4.92 13.42 23.75
N VAL A 106 -4.28 12.85 22.72
CA VAL A 106 -3.41 11.66 22.84
C VAL A 106 -2.03 11.91 22.24
N VAL A 107 -1.00 11.41 22.91
CA VAL A 107 0.41 11.49 22.49
C VAL A 107 0.99 10.09 22.33
N VAL A 108 2.06 9.97 21.53
CA VAL A 108 2.83 8.73 21.45
C VAL A 108 3.44 8.45 22.81
N ASP A 109 3.26 7.23 23.33
CA ASP A 109 3.84 6.84 24.59
C ASP A 109 5.33 6.51 24.41
N PRO A 110 6.28 7.28 24.98
CA PRO A 110 7.71 7.05 24.77
C PRO A 110 8.18 5.69 25.29
N ASP A 111 7.51 5.15 26.32
CA ASP A 111 7.83 3.85 26.92
C ASP A 111 7.33 2.67 26.08
N ALA A 112 6.53 2.94 25.05
CA ALA A 112 5.97 1.93 24.14
C ALA A 112 6.73 1.85 22.81
N ARG A 113 8.03 2.17 22.84
CA ARG A 113 8.91 2.02 21.68
C ARG A 113 9.10 0.54 21.35
N LEU A 114 9.02 0.20 20.06
CA LEU A 114 9.27 -1.16 19.58
C LEU A 114 10.75 -1.53 19.71
N GLU A 115 11.04 -2.80 20.03
CA GLU A 115 12.41 -3.34 20.02
C GLU A 115 13.05 -3.27 18.62
N GLU A 116 12.23 -3.52 17.59
CA GLU A 116 12.60 -3.37 16.18
C GLU A 116 11.55 -2.51 15.47
N GLU A 117 12.00 -1.54 14.66
CA GLU A 117 11.09 -0.76 13.83
C GLU A 117 10.40 -1.63 12.77
N LEU A 118 9.11 -1.38 12.56
CA LEU A 118 8.33 -2.04 11.52
C LEU A 118 8.11 -1.09 10.35
N ILE A 119 8.22 -1.61 9.15
CA ILE A 119 8.03 -0.85 7.92
C ILE A 119 6.66 -1.18 7.34
N VAL A 120 5.87 -0.16 7.01
CA VAL A 120 4.66 -0.36 6.21
C VAL A 120 5.10 -0.70 4.79
N ARG A 121 4.67 -1.85 4.26
CA ARG A 121 5.20 -2.37 3.00
C ARG A 121 5.11 -1.33 1.85
N PRO A 122 6.24 -0.99 1.20
CA PRO A 122 6.25 -0.31 -0.10
C PRO A 122 6.08 -1.30 -1.25
N THR A 123 6.44 -2.56 -0.99
CA THR A 123 6.39 -3.75 -1.82
C THR A 123 6.59 -4.99 -0.91
N SER A 124 6.33 -6.20 -1.40
CA SER A 124 6.21 -7.41 -0.55
C SER A 124 7.32 -8.45 -0.73
N GLU A 125 8.30 -8.22 -1.59
CA GLU A 125 9.37 -9.18 -1.96
C GLU A 125 10.10 -9.70 -0.71
N THR A 126 10.63 -8.80 0.12
CA THR A 126 11.35 -9.16 1.36
C THR A 126 10.58 -10.11 2.28
N ILE A 127 9.27 -9.86 2.51
CA ILE A 127 8.44 -10.70 3.38
C ILE A 127 8.02 -12.00 2.69
N ILE A 128 7.74 -11.94 1.37
CA ILE A 128 7.37 -13.11 0.57
C ILE A 128 8.54 -14.07 0.47
N TRP A 129 9.73 -13.61 0.10
CA TRP A 129 10.92 -14.46 -0.07
C TRP A 129 11.38 -15.08 1.24
N ASN A 130 11.35 -14.33 2.34
CA ASN A 130 11.63 -14.87 3.65
C ASN A 130 10.64 -15.98 4.04
N THR A 131 9.36 -15.85 3.64
CA THR A 131 8.34 -16.87 3.87
C THR A 131 8.53 -18.08 2.95
N TYR A 132 8.81 -17.84 1.66
CA TYR A 132 9.00 -18.88 0.64
C TYR A 132 10.18 -19.79 0.93
N LYS A 133 11.24 -19.27 1.57
CA LYS A 133 12.34 -20.09 2.08
C LYS A 133 11.87 -21.26 2.94
N ASN A 134 10.76 -21.09 3.67
CA ASN A 134 10.19 -22.15 4.50
C ASN A 134 9.19 -23.03 3.75
N TRP A 135 8.58 -22.53 2.67
CA TRP A 135 7.61 -23.30 1.87
C TRP A 135 8.27 -24.21 0.85
N ILE A 136 9.40 -23.79 0.26
CA ILE A 136 10.11 -24.52 -0.78
C ILE A 136 11.25 -25.32 -0.14
N GLN A 137 11.04 -26.62 0.03
CA GLN A 137 12.04 -27.56 0.58
C GLN A 137 12.58 -28.53 -0.48
N SER A 138 11.86 -28.69 -1.59
CA SER A 138 12.21 -29.58 -2.70
C SER A 138 11.84 -28.96 -4.03
N TYR A 139 12.45 -29.46 -5.11
CA TYR A 139 12.03 -29.12 -6.49
C TYR A 139 10.57 -29.48 -6.76
N ARG A 140 9.99 -30.40 -5.96
CA ARG A 140 8.58 -30.83 -6.08
C ARG A 140 7.57 -29.79 -5.58
N ASP A 141 8.02 -28.81 -4.79
CA ASP A 141 7.17 -27.72 -4.30
C ASP A 141 6.99 -26.63 -5.37
N LEU A 142 7.66 -26.78 -6.52
CA LEU A 142 7.61 -25.85 -7.65
C LEU A 142 6.74 -26.40 -8.79
N PRO A 143 6.07 -25.52 -9.56
CA PRO A 143 6.08 -24.06 -9.44
C PRO A 143 5.19 -23.54 -8.30
N LEU A 144 5.66 -22.50 -7.62
CA LEU A 144 4.87 -21.77 -6.63
C LEU A 144 4.33 -20.48 -7.26
N LEU A 145 3.02 -20.44 -7.52
CA LEU A 145 2.34 -19.35 -8.19
C LEU A 145 1.38 -18.68 -7.21
N VAL A 146 1.73 -17.51 -6.69
CA VAL A 146 0.93 -16.83 -5.66
C VAL A 146 0.64 -15.38 -6.08
N ASN A 147 -0.56 -14.93 -5.77
CA ASN A 147 -0.98 -13.54 -5.94
C ASN A 147 -1.43 -12.94 -4.59
N GLN A 148 -1.27 -11.62 -4.42
CA GLN A 148 -1.80 -10.87 -3.28
C GLN A 148 -2.44 -9.57 -3.74
N TRP A 149 -3.72 -9.37 -3.41
CA TRP A 149 -4.39 -8.08 -3.51
C TRP A 149 -4.18 -7.28 -2.23
N ALA A 150 -3.56 -6.10 -2.33
CA ALA A 150 -2.99 -5.42 -1.18
C ALA A 150 -2.80 -3.92 -1.44
N ASN A 151 -2.99 -3.11 -0.39
CA ASN A 151 -2.50 -1.73 -0.37
C ASN A 151 -1.01 -1.69 -0.06
N VAL A 152 -0.29 -0.75 -0.66
CA VAL A 152 1.10 -0.42 -0.37
C VAL A 152 1.21 1.05 0.02
N VAL A 153 2.23 1.42 0.79
CA VAL A 153 2.50 2.81 1.17
C VAL A 153 3.88 3.20 0.67
N ARG A 154 3.93 4.24 -0.16
CA ARG A 154 5.16 4.88 -0.60
C ARG A 154 5.08 6.36 -0.26
N TRP A 155 6.08 6.85 0.43
CA TRP A 155 6.12 8.24 0.88
C TRP A 155 6.81 9.12 -0.15
N GLU A 156 6.17 9.28 -1.32
CA GLU A 156 6.75 10.03 -2.43
C GLU A 156 6.88 11.53 -2.09
N MET A 157 8.12 12.02 -2.05
CA MET A 157 8.36 13.46 -2.01
C MET A 157 8.19 14.02 -3.42
N ARG A 158 7.08 14.69 -3.70
CA ARG A 158 7.02 15.58 -4.87
C ARG A 158 7.92 16.80 -4.60
N THR A 159 9.06 16.85 -5.29
CA THR A 159 9.81 18.11 -5.54
C THR A 159 8.98 19.07 -6.37
#